data_AF-A0A1J0R700-F1
#
_entry.id   AF-A0A1J0R700-F1
#
_cell.length_a   1.000
_cell.length_b   1.000
_cell.length_c   1.000
_cell.angle_alpha   90.00
_cell.angle_beta   90.00
_cell.angle_gamma   90.00
#
_symmetry.space_group_name_H-M   'P 1'
#
loop_
_entity.id
_entity.type
_entity.pdbx_description
1 polymer ?
#
loop_
_entity_poly.entity_id
_entity_poly.type
_entity_poly.pdbx_seq_one_letter_code
_entity_poly.pdbx_strand_id
1 'polypeptide(L)'
;MQPTSKAPKRTKSWALLLLSIIAAQMIELPAAKKTETCTTSCECSEQLRQARQYYTTTLATTHSNAITHGRKILRLLIAATSSNKQLQSAAAPALAAKIAHWANCVEATEQLSAAYREHVPIITEAERALGMIATLTELSGEDKLQAKTGTGQLQDNSVMTESLWQGGDDRCKITNAEEGKHNFDATNKSGAMTLKELSTTAKIGILCDSNGSGQNCNVTGLPDGTGGLTFTLALTHDSPATNDAASKWDSRKSPGPVYIKNQMTLLYSNISAAGVANQALQQKFSQYTCREASTDYGAFKSSDHFSRQVIRTLSAAKDNEATTTATPSDLETLIESAYRKNCQKLKKLVRSNR
;
A
#
# COMPACT_ATOMS: atom_id res chain seq x y z
N MET A 1 -61.60 12.49 19.96
CA MET A 1 -60.42 12.84 20.78
C MET A 1 -59.18 12.20 20.14
N GLN A 2 -58.09 12.94 20.10
CA GLN A 2 -56.95 12.82 19.18
C GLN A 2 -56.24 11.45 19.13
N PRO A 3 -55.73 11.04 17.95
CA PRO A 3 -54.62 10.10 17.85
C PRO A 3 -53.29 10.85 17.92
N THR A 4 -52.45 10.54 18.91
CA THR A 4 -51.08 11.09 18.99
C THR A 4 -50.15 10.30 18.09
N SER A 5 -49.78 10.94 16.98
CA SER A 5 -48.66 10.59 16.09
C SER A 5 -47.34 10.51 16.87
N LYS A 6 -46.64 9.37 16.80
CA LYS A 6 -45.23 9.26 17.14
C LYS A 6 -44.41 9.25 15.85
N ALA A 7 -43.83 10.39 15.52
CA ALA A 7 -42.82 10.53 14.48
C ALA A 7 -41.50 9.83 14.89
N PRO A 8 -40.79 9.16 13.97
CA PRO A 8 -39.47 8.62 14.24
C PRO A 8 -38.42 9.74 14.27
N LYS A 9 -37.57 9.72 15.30
CA LYS A 9 -36.43 10.64 15.48
C LYS A 9 -35.45 10.49 14.32
N ARG A 10 -35.30 11.55 13.52
CA ARG A 10 -34.16 11.75 12.59
C ARG A 10 -32.86 11.81 13.41
N THR A 11 -32.09 10.74 13.39
CA THR A 11 -30.67 10.78 13.77
C THR A 11 -29.91 11.53 12.67
N LYS A 12 -29.37 12.70 13.05
CA LYS A 12 -28.52 13.55 12.23
C LYS A 12 -27.24 12.80 11.86
N SER A 13 -27.18 12.20 10.68
CA SER A 13 -25.94 11.70 10.06
C SER A 13 -25.50 12.66 8.96
N TRP A 14 -25.10 13.87 9.35
CA TRP A 14 -24.53 14.91 8.47
C TRP A 14 -23.30 15.48 9.17
N ALA A 15 -22.27 14.65 9.33
CA ALA A 15 -20.92 15.09 9.67
C ALA A 15 -19.98 13.90 9.52
N LEU A 16 -19.35 13.76 8.34
CA LEU A 16 -18.08 13.07 8.12
C LEU A 16 -17.68 13.24 6.64
N LEU A 17 -17.26 14.45 6.30
CA LEU A 17 -16.57 14.77 5.05
C LEU A 17 -15.35 15.61 5.41
N LEU A 18 -14.44 15.01 6.19
CA LEU A 18 -13.09 15.56 6.37
C LEU A 18 -12.26 15.09 5.18
N LEU A 19 -12.17 15.94 4.16
CA LEU A 19 -11.21 15.80 3.06
C LEU A 19 -9.80 16.07 3.60
N SER A 20 -9.02 15.01 3.85
CA SER A 20 -7.57 15.12 3.89
C SER A 20 -7.04 15.16 2.45
N ILE A 21 -6.66 16.34 1.97
CA ILE A 21 -5.95 16.52 0.71
C ILE A 21 -4.50 16.07 0.95
N ILE A 22 -4.16 14.84 0.58
CA ILE A 22 -2.77 14.38 0.55
C ILE A 22 -2.25 14.61 -0.86
N ALA A 23 -1.26 15.49 -1.01
CA ALA A 23 -0.57 15.70 -2.26
C ALA A 23 0.23 14.44 -2.62
N ALA A 24 -0.22 13.68 -3.62
CA ALA A 24 0.51 12.53 -4.15
C ALA A 24 1.58 13.03 -5.14
N GLN A 25 2.85 12.83 -4.82
CA GLN A 25 3.91 12.87 -5.82
C GLN A 25 3.78 11.60 -6.69
N MET A 26 3.44 11.77 -7.97
CA MET A 26 3.36 10.65 -8.91
C MET A 26 4.76 10.26 -9.36
N ILE A 27 5.19 9.06 -8.97
CA ILE A 27 6.30 8.35 -9.62
C ILE A 27 5.64 7.33 -10.55
N GLU A 28 6.02 7.32 -11.83
CA GLU A 28 5.55 6.31 -12.78
C GLU A 28 6.01 4.92 -12.32
N LEU A 29 5.07 4.01 -12.08
CA LEU A 29 5.37 2.61 -11.78
C LEU A 29 5.58 1.84 -13.10
N PRO A 30 6.73 1.19 -13.31
CA PRO A 30 6.98 0.39 -14.51
C PRO A 30 6.10 -0.87 -14.56
N ALA A 31 5.86 -1.36 -15.79
CA ALA A 31 4.99 -2.51 -16.06
C ALA A 31 5.45 -3.79 -15.34
N ALA A 32 4.51 -4.49 -14.70
CA ALA A 32 4.77 -5.64 -13.84
C ALA A 32 5.17 -6.90 -14.62
N LYS A 33 6.36 -7.43 -14.35
CA LYS A 33 6.69 -8.86 -14.55
C LYS A 33 6.11 -9.67 -13.38
N LYS A 34 6.02 -11.00 -13.53
CA LYS A 34 5.57 -11.94 -12.47
C LYS A 34 6.25 -11.57 -11.14
N THR A 35 5.48 -11.13 -10.16
CA THR A 35 6.00 -10.74 -8.85
C THR A 35 6.58 -11.94 -8.15
N GLU A 36 7.88 -11.89 -7.85
CA GLU A 36 8.50 -12.84 -6.95
C GLU A 36 8.34 -12.38 -5.49
N THR A 37 8.33 -13.33 -4.57
CA THR A 37 8.33 -13.06 -3.12
C THR A 37 9.59 -12.27 -2.77
N CYS A 38 9.45 -11.19 -2.00
CA CYS A 38 10.61 -10.46 -1.47
C CYS A 38 11.44 -11.39 -0.57
N THR A 39 12.76 -11.25 -0.62
CA THR A 39 13.71 -12.12 0.10
C THR A 39 14.56 -11.37 1.11
N THR A 40 14.71 -10.06 0.95
CA THR A 40 15.47 -9.20 1.86
C THR A 40 14.57 -8.17 2.56
N SER A 41 15.01 -7.67 3.72
CA SER A 41 14.31 -6.60 4.45
C SER A 41 14.04 -5.39 3.55
N CYS A 42 15.00 -5.06 2.70
CA CYS A 42 14.89 -3.91 1.82
C CYS A 42 13.87 -4.11 0.69
N GLU A 43 13.90 -5.27 0.02
CA GLU A 43 12.91 -5.64 -0.98
C GLU A 43 11.49 -5.64 -0.41
N CYS A 44 11.30 -6.23 0.77
CA CYS A 44 10.00 -6.30 1.41
C CYS A 44 9.48 -4.92 1.84
N SER A 45 10.34 -4.07 2.39
CA SER A 45 10.00 -2.67 2.72
C SER A 45 9.49 -1.92 1.50
N GLU A 46 10.21 -2.03 0.39
CA GLU A 46 9.89 -1.32 -0.84
C GLU A 46 8.64 -1.86 -1.53
N GLN A 47 8.41 -3.16 -1.50
CA GLN A 47 7.17 -3.75 -1.98
C GLN A 47 5.96 -3.25 -1.17
N LEU A 48 6.07 -3.16 0.16
CA LEU A 48 5.03 -2.59 1.02
C LEU A 48 4.83 -1.09 0.76
N ARG A 49 5.91 -0.33 0.53
CA ARG A 49 5.85 1.09 0.17
C ARG A 49 5.07 1.29 -1.13
N GLN A 50 5.34 0.49 -2.16
CA GLN A 50 4.62 0.52 -3.43
C GLN A 50 3.16 0.14 -3.27
N ALA A 51 2.85 -0.90 -2.48
CA ALA A 51 1.48 -1.29 -2.14
C ALA A 51 0.70 -0.12 -1.51
N ARG A 52 1.29 0.52 -0.49
CA ARG A 52 0.71 1.70 0.15
C ARG A 52 0.44 2.81 -0.86
N GLN A 53 1.41 3.13 -1.73
CA GLN A 53 1.28 4.17 -2.74
C GLN A 53 0.14 3.87 -3.73
N TYR A 54 0.04 2.62 -4.18
CA TYR A 54 -1.03 2.16 -5.06
C TYR A 54 -2.41 2.36 -4.43
N TYR A 55 -2.62 1.88 -3.20
CA TYR A 55 -3.93 2.01 -2.54
C TYR A 55 -4.27 3.47 -2.23
N THR A 56 -3.29 4.26 -1.80
CA THR A 56 -3.46 5.71 -1.56
C THR A 56 -3.94 6.41 -2.81
N THR A 57 -3.25 6.17 -3.94
CA THR A 57 -3.59 6.80 -5.22
C THR A 57 -4.96 6.33 -5.72
N THR A 58 -5.22 5.03 -5.65
CA THR A 58 -6.48 4.45 -6.12
C THR A 58 -7.68 4.94 -5.31
N LEU A 59 -7.53 5.07 -3.98
CA LEU A 59 -8.56 5.65 -3.12
C LEU A 59 -8.80 7.12 -3.46
N ALA A 60 -7.73 7.91 -3.63
CA ALA A 60 -7.84 9.32 -4.04
C ALA A 60 -8.54 9.48 -5.40
N THR A 61 -8.20 8.65 -6.39
CA THR A 61 -8.90 8.63 -7.69
C THR A 61 -10.37 8.25 -7.55
N THR A 62 -10.70 7.28 -6.70
CA THR A 62 -12.09 6.87 -6.43
C THR A 62 -12.90 8.02 -5.83
N HIS A 63 -12.36 8.72 -4.83
CA HIS A 63 -12.97 9.93 -4.25
C HIS A 63 -13.19 11.02 -5.31
N SER A 64 -12.17 11.31 -6.12
CA SER A 64 -12.24 12.30 -7.20
C SER A 64 -13.33 11.94 -8.23
N ASN A 65 -13.43 10.67 -8.59
CA ASN A 65 -14.47 10.18 -9.50
C ASN A 65 -15.87 10.33 -8.91
N ALA A 66 -16.07 10.01 -7.63
CA ALA A 66 -17.35 10.18 -6.95
C ALA A 66 -17.78 11.66 -6.92
N ILE A 67 -16.86 12.59 -6.65
CA ILE A 67 -17.10 14.04 -6.72
C ILE A 67 -17.49 14.45 -8.14
N THR A 68 -16.78 13.94 -9.15
CA THR A 68 -17.06 14.23 -10.56
C THR A 68 -18.44 13.73 -11.00
N HIS A 69 -18.86 12.54 -10.55
CA HIS A 69 -20.23 12.06 -10.73
C HIS A 69 -21.24 13.00 -10.08
N GLY A 70 -21.02 13.41 -8.83
CA GLY A 70 -21.88 14.35 -8.11
C GLY A 70 -22.06 15.68 -8.87
N ARG A 71 -20.97 16.25 -9.40
CA ARG A 71 -21.03 17.48 -10.22
C ARG A 71 -21.86 17.29 -11.49
N LYS A 72 -21.75 16.13 -12.16
CA LYS A 72 -22.54 15.85 -13.38
C LYS A 72 -24.02 15.64 -13.05
N ILE A 73 -24.34 15.00 -11.92
CA ILE A 73 -25.71 14.87 -11.41
C ILE A 73 -26.31 16.23 -11.14
N LEU A 74 -25.60 17.14 -10.47
CA LEU A 74 -26.10 18.50 -10.20
C LEU A 74 -26.45 19.26 -11.49
N ARG A 75 -25.61 19.15 -12.53
CA ARG A 75 -25.91 19.75 -13.85
C ARG A 75 -27.15 19.16 -14.50
N LEU A 76 -27.28 17.83 -14.46
CA LEU A 76 -28.45 17.14 -14.99
C LEU A 76 -29.72 17.47 -14.18
N LEU A 77 -29.61 17.64 -12.87
CA LEU A 77 -30.70 18.07 -12.01
C LEU A 77 -31.19 19.47 -12.41
N ILE A 78 -30.29 20.44 -12.57
CA ILE A 78 -30.64 21.80 -13.03
C ILE A 78 -31.36 21.75 -14.38
N ALA A 79 -30.88 20.93 -15.33
CA ALA A 79 -31.53 20.77 -16.63
C ALA A 79 -32.91 20.09 -16.51
N ALA A 80 -33.04 19.07 -15.65
CA ALA A 80 -34.28 18.35 -15.38
C ALA A 80 -35.32 19.20 -14.65
N THR A 81 -34.91 20.23 -13.92
CA THR A 81 -35.79 21.19 -13.24
C THR A 81 -35.97 22.50 -14.02
N SER A 82 -35.43 22.59 -15.24
CA SER A 82 -35.57 23.79 -16.06
C SER A 82 -37.01 24.01 -16.51
N SER A 83 -37.39 25.27 -16.72
CA SER A 83 -38.70 25.64 -17.28
C SER A 83 -38.88 25.22 -18.75
N ASN A 84 -37.80 24.83 -19.43
CA ASN A 84 -37.84 24.31 -20.78
C ASN A 84 -38.24 22.83 -20.74
N LYS A 85 -39.51 22.54 -21.07
CA LYS A 85 -40.07 21.17 -21.06
C LYS A 85 -39.27 20.17 -21.91
N GLN A 86 -38.68 20.60 -23.02
CA GLN A 86 -37.88 19.74 -23.89
C GLN A 86 -36.52 19.41 -23.26
N LEU A 87 -35.94 20.36 -22.54
CA LEU A 87 -34.69 20.17 -21.78
C LEU A 87 -34.94 19.27 -20.56
N GLN A 88 -36.04 19.49 -19.85
CA GLN A 88 -36.47 18.67 -18.72
C GLN A 88 -36.68 17.20 -19.11
N SER A 89 -37.45 16.93 -20.16
CA SER A 89 -37.74 15.56 -20.60
C SER A 89 -36.51 14.80 -21.11
N ALA A 90 -35.54 15.52 -21.67
CA ALA A 90 -34.25 14.99 -22.11
C ALA A 90 -33.26 14.77 -20.94
N ALA A 91 -33.29 15.58 -19.89
CA ALA A 91 -32.33 15.43 -18.79
C ALA A 91 -32.72 14.32 -17.80
N ALA A 92 -34.02 14.10 -17.60
CA ALA A 92 -34.52 13.20 -16.55
C ALA A 92 -34.03 11.74 -16.68
N PRO A 93 -34.02 11.09 -17.86
CA PRO A 93 -33.53 9.71 -17.96
C PRO A 93 -32.03 9.55 -17.68
N ALA A 94 -31.22 10.49 -18.15
CA ALA A 94 -29.79 10.49 -17.86
C ALA A 94 -29.50 10.79 -16.38
N LEU A 95 -30.29 11.67 -15.76
CA LEU A 95 -30.22 11.94 -14.32
C LEU A 95 -30.47 10.66 -13.51
N ALA A 96 -31.55 9.92 -13.82
CA ALA A 96 -31.90 8.68 -13.11
C ALA A 96 -30.77 7.63 -13.19
N ALA A 97 -30.21 7.40 -14.37
CA ALA A 97 -29.09 6.47 -14.53
C ALA A 97 -27.82 6.92 -13.82
N LYS A 98 -27.50 8.23 -13.88
CA LYS A 98 -26.30 8.78 -13.24
C LYS A 98 -26.38 8.73 -11.71
N ILE A 99 -27.56 8.96 -11.12
CA ILE A 99 -27.77 8.84 -9.67
C ILE A 99 -27.46 7.42 -9.19
N ALA A 100 -27.95 6.39 -9.89
CA ALA A 100 -27.66 5.01 -9.53
C ALA A 100 -26.15 4.70 -9.59
N HIS A 101 -25.46 5.13 -10.65
CA HIS A 101 -24.00 4.97 -10.74
C HIS A 101 -23.24 5.73 -9.65
N TRP A 102 -23.70 6.92 -9.28
CA TRP A 102 -23.08 7.69 -8.21
C TRP A 102 -23.29 7.05 -6.84
N ALA A 103 -24.48 6.50 -6.55
CA ALA A 103 -24.73 5.75 -5.33
C ALA A 103 -23.76 4.57 -5.19
N ASN A 104 -23.56 3.79 -6.26
CA ASN A 104 -22.57 2.70 -6.26
C ASN A 104 -21.13 3.23 -6.04
N CYS A 105 -20.80 4.39 -6.61
CA CYS A 105 -19.51 5.04 -6.38
C CYS A 105 -19.31 5.50 -4.93
N VAL A 106 -20.36 6.03 -4.29
CA VAL A 106 -20.32 6.43 -2.87
C VAL A 106 -20.11 5.19 -1.99
N GLU A 107 -20.89 4.14 -2.21
CA GLU A 107 -20.73 2.87 -1.49
C GLU A 107 -19.32 2.28 -1.68
N ALA A 108 -18.83 2.22 -2.93
CA ALA A 108 -17.47 1.77 -3.22
C ALA A 108 -16.43 2.63 -2.47
N THR A 109 -16.60 3.95 -2.45
CA THR A 109 -15.69 4.86 -1.75
C THR A 109 -15.68 4.61 -0.24
N GLU A 110 -16.84 4.36 0.36
CA GLU A 110 -16.96 4.04 1.79
C GLU A 110 -16.28 2.71 2.12
N GLN A 111 -16.53 1.66 1.33
CA GLN A 111 -15.93 0.33 1.51
C GLN A 111 -14.41 0.37 1.37
N LEU A 112 -13.90 1.07 0.34
CA LEU A 112 -12.45 1.24 0.14
C LEU A 112 -11.83 2.09 1.25
N SER A 113 -12.51 3.14 1.72
CA SER A 113 -12.02 3.98 2.82
C SER A 113 -11.99 3.25 4.16
N ALA A 114 -12.94 2.34 4.41
CA ALA A 114 -12.92 1.49 5.60
C ALA A 114 -11.73 0.53 5.56
N ALA A 115 -11.58 -0.24 4.47
CA ALA A 115 -10.48 -1.17 4.29
C ALA A 115 -9.10 -0.47 4.37
N TYR A 116 -8.99 0.71 3.75
CA TYR A 116 -7.77 1.52 3.79
C TYR A 116 -7.38 1.88 5.23
N ARG A 117 -8.34 2.39 6.03
CA ARG A 117 -8.09 2.79 7.42
C ARG A 117 -7.71 1.61 8.32
N GLU A 118 -8.25 0.43 8.03
CA GLU A 118 -7.98 -0.79 8.80
C GLU A 118 -6.58 -1.36 8.51
N HIS A 119 -6.19 -1.44 7.24
CA HIS A 119 -5.05 -2.26 6.84
C HIS A 119 -3.78 -1.47 6.46
N VAL A 120 -3.90 -0.23 5.98
CA VAL A 120 -2.72 0.57 5.58
C VAL A 120 -1.79 0.92 6.74
N PRO A 121 -2.28 1.19 7.97
CA PRO A 121 -1.39 1.40 9.11
C PRO A 121 -0.48 0.19 9.39
N ILE A 122 -1.02 -1.04 9.29
CA ILE A 122 -0.27 -2.30 9.50
C ILE A 122 0.84 -2.41 8.45
N ILE A 123 0.52 -2.14 7.18
CA ILE A 123 1.52 -2.11 6.08
C ILE A 123 2.60 -1.06 6.35
N THR A 124 2.21 0.13 6.80
CA THR A 124 3.14 1.25 7.02
C THR A 124 4.09 0.98 8.19
N GLU A 125 3.62 0.31 9.24
CA GLU A 125 4.43 -0.09 10.37
C GLU A 125 5.49 -1.13 9.95
N ALA A 126 5.06 -2.18 9.24
CA ALA A 126 5.97 -3.20 8.73
C ALA A 126 6.99 -2.64 7.73
N GLU A 127 6.56 -1.76 6.79
CA GLU A 127 7.45 -1.02 5.87
C GLU A 127 8.58 -0.32 6.64
N ARG A 128 8.23 0.49 7.65
CA ARG A 128 9.21 1.24 8.44
C ARG A 128 10.16 0.33 9.19
N ALA A 129 9.62 -0.71 9.83
CA ALA A 129 10.42 -1.62 10.63
C ALA A 129 11.40 -2.43 9.76
N LEU A 130 10.96 -2.87 8.58
CA LEU A 130 11.83 -3.51 7.58
C LEU A 130 12.91 -2.55 7.05
N GLY A 131 12.56 -1.28 6.82
CA GLY A 131 13.54 -0.25 6.45
C GLY A 131 14.61 -0.05 7.51
N MET A 132 14.21 0.05 8.79
CA MET A 132 15.15 0.15 9.90
C MET A 132 16.07 -1.06 9.99
N ILE A 133 15.54 -2.27 9.82
CA ILE A 133 16.36 -3.49 9.85
C ILE A 133 17.34 -3.52 8.69
N ALA A 134 16.94 -3.10 7.49
CA ALA A 134 17.85 -3.01 6.36
C ALA A 134 19.04 -2.08 6.69
N THR A 135 18.78 -0.89 7.25
CA THR A 135 19.84 0.02 7.70
C THR A 135 20.72 -0.64 8.77
N LEU A 136 20.11 -1.27 9.79
CA LEU A 136 20.83 -1.95 10.87
C LEU A 136 21.72 -3.10 10.38
N THR A 137 21.35 -3.79 9.29
CA THR A 137 22.16 -4.84 8.68
C THR A 137 23.35 -4.31 7.86
N GLU A 138 23.32 -3.04 7.46
CA GLU A 138 24.43 -2.36 6.77
C GLU A 138 25.41 -1.70 7.75
N LEU A 139 24.98 -1.42 8.98
CA LEU A 139 25.87 -0.92 10.02
C LEU A 139 26.99 -1.92 10.29
N SER A 140 28.21 -1.40 10.42
CA SER A 140 29.40 -2.21 10.59
C SER A 140 30.40 -1.51 11.52
N GLY A 141 31.66 -1.94 11.48
CA GLY A 141 32.74 -1.37 12.26
C GLY A 141 33.29 -2.33 13.30
N GLU A 142 34.26 -1.82 14.04
CA GLU A 142 34.99 -2.59 15.05
C GLU A 142 35.36 -1.74 16.25
N ASP A 143 35.40 -2.40 17.41
CA ASP A 143 36.02 -1.84 18.60
C ASP A 143 37.28 -2.63 18.92
N LYS A 144 38.39 -1.94 19.14
CA LYS A 144 39.68 -2.55 19.41
C LYS A 144 40.19 -2.15 20.78
N LEU A 145 40.39 -3.15 21.64
CA LEU A 145 41.05 -3.02 22.93
C LEU A 145 42.49 -3.50 22.83
N GLN A 146 43.43 -2.79 23.44
CA GLN A 146 44.84 -3.17 23.50
C GLN A 146 45.33 -3.21 24.95
N ALA A 147 46.11 -4.24 25.30
CA ALA A 147 46.80 -4.30 26.59
C ALA A 147 47.92 -3.24 26.64
N LYS A 148 48.03 -2.52 27.77
CA LYS A 148 48.90 -1.33 27.90
C LYS A 148 49.97 -1.40 28.98
N THR A 149 49.79 -2.28 29.97
CA THR A 149 50.83 -2.62 30.93
C THR A 149 50.66 -4.06 31.36
N GLY A 150 51.77 -4.80 31.46
CA GLY A 150 51.71 -6.19 31.89
C GLY A 150 50.87 -7.07 30.96
N THR A 151 50.80 -8.37 31.26
CA THR A 151 50.05 -9.30 30.42
C THR A 151 48.55 -9.14 30.63
N GLY A 152 47.84 -8.66 29.60
CA GLY A 152 46.37 -8.58 29.58
C GLY A 152 45.73 -7.46 30.38
N GLN A 153 46.49 -6.48 30.90
CA GLN A 153 45.88 -5.39 31.67
C GLN A 153 45.44 -4.25 30.74
N LEU A 154 44.20 -3.79 30.94
CA LEU A 154 43.62 -2.65 30.26
C LEU A 154 43.73 -1.40 31.13
N GLN A 155 43.93 -0.24 30.50
CA GLN A 155 44.01 1.09 31.10
C GLN A 155 43.02 2.05 30.44
N ASP A 156 42.97 3.30 30.91
CA ASP A 156 42.13 4.37 30.38
C ASP A 156 42.32 4.60 28.87
N ASN A 157 43.55 4.46 28.39
CA ASN A 157 43.90 4.58 26.97
C ASN A 157 43.95 3.22 26.24
N SER A 158 43.32 2.16 26.74
CA SER A 158 43.32 0.85 26.08
C SER A 158 42.39 0.74 24.88
N VAL A 159 41.41 1.64 24.74
CA VAL A 159 40.52 1.64 23.58
C VAL A 159 41.20 2.34 22.41
N MET A 160 41.54 1.57 21.37
CA MET A 160 42.29 2.05 20.20
C MET A 160 41.37 2.44 19.05
N THR A 161 40.18 1.84 19.00
CA THR A 161 39.19 2.08 17.95
C THR A 161 37.82 1.93 18.58
N GLU A 162 36.96 2.91 18.32
CA GLU A 162 35.55 2.92 18.72
C GLU A 162 34.74 3.23 17.47
N SER A 163 34.39 2.18 16.72
CA SER A 163 33.70 2.35 15.44
C SER A 163 32.55 1.37 15.24
N LEU A 164 32.18 0.58 16.25
CA LEU A 164 30.96 -0.23 16.17
C LEU A 164 29.75 0.62 15.80
N TRP A 165 28.91 0.05 14.94
CA TRP A 165 27.66 0.64 14.44
C TRP A 165 27.86 1.92 13.60
N GLN A 166 29.03 2.09 13.01
CA GLN A 166 29.28 3.15 12.04
C GLN A 166 29.04 2.68 10.60
N GLY A 167 28.86 3.65 9.70
CA GLY A 167 28.54 3.39 8.30
C GLY A 167 27.05 3.10 8.07
N GLY A 168 26.73 2.46 6.95
CA GLY A 168 25.36 2.26 6.46
C GLY A 168 24.89 3.37 5.53
N ASP A 169 24.07 3.04 4.54
CA ASP A 169 23.30 4.04 3.82
C ASP A 169 21.99 4.31 4.58
N ASP A 170 21.63 5.57 4.73
CA ASP A 170 20.33 5.99 5.29
C ASP A 170 19.16 5.47 4.44
N ARG A 171 19.42 5.00 3.21
CA ARG A 171 18.43 4.53 2.28
C ARG A 171 18.67 3.10 1.87
N CYS A 172 17.58 2.36 1.97
CA CYS A 172 17.35 1.11 1.29
C CYS A 172 17.68 1.21 -0.21
N LYS A 173 18.87 0.77 -0.61
CA LYS A 173 19.31 0.77 -2.01
C LYS A 173 18.84 -0.51 -2.67
N ILE A 174 17.68 -0.49 -3.32
CA ILE A 174 17.37 -1.55 -4.28
C ILE A 174 18.19 -1.26 -5.54
N THR A 175 19.30 -1.95 -5.72
CA THR A 175 20.12 -1.86 -6.96
C THR A 175 19.34 -2.33 -8.19
N ASN A 176 18.26 -3.08 -8.00
CA ASN A 176 17.46 -3.72 -9.06
C ASN A 176 16.00 -3.22 -9.11
N ALA A 177 15.68 -2.05 -8.54
CA ALA A 177 14.31 -1.49 -8.62
C ALA A 177 13.82 -1.36 -10.07
N GLU A 178 14.76 -1.09 -11.00
CA GLU A 178 14.51 -0.98 -12.44
C GLU A 178 14.16 -2.31 -13.11
N GLU A 179 14.52 -3.46 -12.52
CA GLU A 179 14.22 -4.78 -13.11
C GLU A 179 12.77 -5.25 -12.84
N GLY A 180 12.06 -4.57 -11.95
CA GLY A 180 10.63 -4.78 -11.66
C GLY A 180 10.26 -6.13 -11.03
N LYS A 181 11.26 -6.95 -10.66
CA LYS A 181 11.09 -8.33 -10.18
C LYS A 181 10.35 -8.44 -8.84
N HIS A 182 10.53 -7.45 -7.97
CA HIS A 182 9.94 -7.37 -6.63
C HIS A 182 8.89 -6.27 -6.50
N ASN A 183 8.43 -5.70 -7.62
CA ASN A 183 7.43 -4.64 -7.59
C ASN A 183 6.08 -5.19 -7.12
N PHE A 184 5.34 -4.31 -6.46
CA PHE A 184 3.95 -4.56 -6.11
C PHE A 184 3.11 -4.75 -7.38
N ASP A 185 2.43 -5.90 -7.49
CA ASP A 185 1.45 -6.17 -8.55
C ASP A 185 0.04 -6.19 -7.96
N ALA A 186 -0.74 -5.17 -8.33
CA ALA A 186 -2.13 -5.04 -7.95
C ALA A 186 -3.05 -6.10 -8.57
N THR A 187 -2.61 -6.75 -9.66
CA THR A 187 -3.39 -7.73 -10.42
C THR A 187 -3.14 -9.16 -9.96
N ASN A 188 -2.15 -9.38 -9.10
CA ASN A 188 -1.79 -10.69 -8.60
C ASN A 188 -2.87 -11.22 -7.64
N LYS A 189 -3.73 -12.11 -8.15
CA LYS A 189 -4.83 -12.74 -7.39
C LYS A 189 -4.38 -13.91 -6.51
N SER A 190 -3.10 -14.30 -6.55
CA SER A 190 -2.64 -15.59 -6.01
C SER A 190 -2.21 -15.59 -4.55
N GLY A 191 -2.36 -14.47 -3.82
CA GLY A 191 -1.88 -14.39 -2.43
C GLY A 191 -0.35 -14.44 -2.30
N ALA A 192 0.38 -14.31 -3.42
CA ALA A 192 1.83 -14.45 -3.51
C ALA A 192 2.64 -13.35 -2.82
N MET A 193 1.99 -12.33 -2.26
CA MET A 193 2.64 -11.43 -1.30
C MET A 193 2.66 -12.06 0.09
N THR A 194 3.06 -13.33 0.16
CA THR A 194 3.38 -13.98 1.42
C THR A 194 4.74 -13.46 1.83
N LEU A 195 4.75 -12.34 2.57
CA LEU A 195 5.97 -11.77 3.08
C LEU A 195 6.58 -12.78 4.06
N LYS A 196 7.76 -13.30 3.74
CA LYS A 196 8.43 -14.27 4.58
C LYS A 196 8.93 -13.57 5.84
N GLU A 197 8.68 -14.17 7.00
CA GLU A 197 9.29 -13.70 8.24
C GLU A 197 10.82 -13.72 8.11
N LEU A 198 11.44 -12.59 8.45
CA LEU A 198 12.88 -12.42 8.40
C LEU A 198 13.44 -12.65 9.79
N SER A 199 14.04 -13.83 10.01
CA SER A 199 14.82 -14.08 11.21
C SER A 199 16.07 -13.22 11.18
N THR A 200 16.34 -12.49 12.25
CA THR A 200 17.59 -11.75 12.40
C THR A 200 18.50 -12.51 13.34
N THR A 201 19.78 -12.61 12.98
CA THR A 201 20.83 -13.21 13.80
C THR A 201 21.85 -12.13 14.11
N ALA A 202 22.05 -11.84 15.40
CA ALA A 202 23.20 -11.06 15.84
C ALA A 202 24.45 -11.93 15.82
N LYS A 203 25.48 -11.45 15.14
CA LYS A 203 26.79 -12.08 15.02
C LYS A 203 27.82 -11.18 15.69
N ILE A 204 28.34 -11.64 16.82
CA ILE A 204 29.44 -11.01 17.53
C ILE A 204 30.72 -11.74 17.13
N GLY A 205 31.66 -11.05 16.50
CA GLY A 205 33.00 -11.56 16.21
C GLY A 205 34.00 -11.09 17.26
N ILE A 206 34.77 -12.01 17.81
CA ILE A 206 35.84 -11.75 18.78
C ILE A 206 37.14 -12.27 18.19
N LEU A 207 37.99 -11.35 17.73
CA LEU A 207 39.35 -11.68 17.34
C LEU A 207 40.28 -11.37 18.50
N CYS A 208 41.04 -12.36 18.92
CA CYS A 208 42.09 -12.19 19.91
C CYS A 208 43.44 -12.27 19.19
N ASP A 209 44.26 -11.25 19.34
CA ASP A 209 45.60 -11.18 18.77
C ASP A 209 46.62 -11.17 19.91
N SER A 210 47.22 -12.34 20.18
CA SER A 210 48.15 -12.51 21.29
C SER A 210 49.58 -12.08 20.97
N ASN A 211 49.90 -11.56 19.78
CA ASN A 211 51.27 -11.19 19.42
C ASN A 211 51.42 -10.29 18.17
N GLY A 212 50.35 -9.66 17.67
CA GLY A 212 50.38 -8.89 16.43
C GLY A 212 50.48 -9.75 15.16
N SER A 213 50.43 -11.09 15.29
CA SER A 213 50.58 -12.04 14.17
C SER A 213 49.35 -12.93 13.95
N GLY A 214 48.24 -12.62 14.61
CA GLY A 214 46.95 -13.30 14.39
C GLY A 214 46.80 -14.65 15.10
N GLN A 215 47.60 -14.95 16.13
CA GLN A 215 47.37 -16.13 16.99
C GLN A 215 46.27 -15.85 18.01
N ASN A 216 45.41 -16.84 18.24
CA ASN A 216 44.36 -16.76 19.26
C ASN A 216 44.95 -16.81 20.68
N CYS A 217 44.21 -16.29 21.65
CA CYS A 217 44.65 -16.22 23.05
C CYS A 217 44.37 -17.49 23.85
N ASN A 218 44.45 -18.66 23.21
CA ASN A 218 44.17 -19.96 23.83
C ASN A 218 45.14 -20.30 24.99
N VAL A 219 46.40 -19.88 24.88
CA VAL A 219 47.48 -20.25 25.83
C VAL A 219 48.39 -19.09 26.22
N THR A 220 48.32 -17.97 25.49
CA THR A 220 49.20 -16.82 25.67
C THR A 220 48.32 -15.62 26.00
N GLY A 221 48.58 -14.98 27.13
CA GLY A 221 47.92 -13.73 27.47
C GLY A 221 48.30 -12.60 26.52
N LEU A 222 47.51 -11.53 26.48
CA LEU A 222 47.76 -10.38 25.60
C LEU A 222 49.05 -9.66 26.02
N PRO A 223 50.09 -9.62 25.18
CA PRO A 223 51.32 -8.95 25.52
C PRO A 223 51.12 -7.44 25.57
N ASP A 224 51.92 -6.79 26.40
CA ASP A 224 51.92 -5.35 26.54
C ASP A 224 52.21 -4.65 25.19
N GLY A 225 51.46 -3.59 24.90
CA GLY A 225 51.64 -2.71 23.74
C GLY A 225 51.37 -3.34 22.37
N THR A 226 51.10 -4.64 22.30
CA THR A 226 50.98 -5.39 21.03
C THR A 226 49.81 -6.35 21.00
N GLY A 227 49.39 -6.90 22.15
CA GLY A 227 48.23 -7.76 22.27
C GLY A 227 46.92 -6.99 22.33
N GLY A 228 45.89 -7.49 21.64
CA GLY A 228 44.57 -6.86 21.66
C GLY A 228 43.40 -7.79 21.39
N LEU A 229 42.22 -7.25 21.64
CA LEU A 229 40.92 -7.83 21.30
C LEU A 229 40.25 -6.91 20.29
N THR A 230 39.79 -7.47 19.17
CA THR A 230 38.93 -6.77 18.22
C THR A 230 37.54 -7.38 18.27
N PHE A 231 36.55 -6.55 18.53
CA PHE A 231 35.15 -6.89 18.53
C PHE A 231 34.50 -6.37 17.26
N THR A 232 33.72 -7.21 16.61
CA THR A 232 32.87 -6.85 15.47
C THR A 232 31.45 -7.26 15.77
N LEU A 233 30.49 -6.47 15.27
CA LEU A 233 29.07 -6.77 15.42
C LEU A 233 28.40 -6.60 14.07
N ALA A 234 27.60 -7.59 13.70
CA ALA A 234 26.79 -7.55 12.50
C ALA A 234 25.41 -8.17 12.76
N LEU A 235 24.40 -7.62 12.11
CA LEU A 235 23.08 -8.24 12.01
C LEU A 235 22.98 -8.92 10.65
N THR A 236 22.51 -10.17 10.65
CA THR A 236 22.42 -11.00 9.45
C THR A 236 21.06 -11.68 9.37
N HIS A 237 20.64 -12.09 8.17
CA HIS A 237 19.41 -12.85 7.95
C HIS A 237 19.64 -14.35 7.70
N ASP A 238 20.88 -14.80 7.89
CA ASP A 238 21.26 -16.20 7.73
C ASP A 238 20.64 -17.07 8.82
N SER A 239 20.41 -18.34 8.48
CA SER A 239 20.04 -19.34 9.48
C SER A 239 21.08 -19.38 10.59
N PRO A 240 20.67 -19.51 11.87
CA PRO A 240 21.61 -19.54 12.98
C PRO A 240 22.55 -20.74 12.82
N ALA A 241 23.79 -20.46 12.45
CA ALA A 241 24.87 -21.45 12.50
C ALA A 241 25.30 -21.62 13.98
N THR A 242 25.78 -22.82 14.33
CA THR A 242 26.30 -23.09 15.67
C THR A 242 27.46 -22.15 16.02
N ASN A 243 27.52 -21.72 17.29
CA ASN A 243 28.65 -20.98 17.84
C ASN A 243 29.94 -21.79 17.65
N ASP A 244 31.00 -21.15 17.17
CA ASP A 244 32.28 -21.81 16.88
C ASP A 244 33.33 -21.60 17.99
N ALA A 245 32.95 -20.95 19.10
CA ALA A 245 33.84 -20.66 20.22
C ALA A 245 34.58 -21.90 20.73
N ALA A 246 33.86 -22.99 20.96
CA ALA A 246 34.46 -24.23 21.46
C ALA A 246 35.53 -24.79 20.52
N SER A 247 35.30 -24.81 19.20
CA SER A 247 36.28 -25.37 18.25
C SER A 247 37.42 -24.39 17.94
N LYS A 248 37.15 -23.09 17.95
CA LYS A 248 38.14 -22.05 17.61
C LYS A 248 39.07 -21.71 18.76
N TRP A 249 38.61 -21.79 20.01
CA TRP A 249 39.44 -21.55 21.18
C TRP A 249 40.10 -22.80 21.75
N ASP A 250 39.89 -24.00 21.18
CA ASP A 250 40.50 -25.25 21.67
C ASP A 250 41.85 -25.58 20.99
N SER A 251 42.29 -24.82 19.99
CA SER A 251 43.57 -25.09 19.32
C SER A 251 44.39 -23.83 19.02
N ARG A 252 45.71 -23.90 19.25
CA ARG A 252 46.69 -22.89 18.82
C ARG A 252 46.75 -22.67 17.30
N LYS A 253 46.15 -23.58 16.51
CA LYS A 253 46.28 -23.65 15.05
C LYS A 253 45.11 -23.04 14.28
N SER A 254 44.11 -22.49 14.96
CA SER A 254 42.96 -21.83 14.32
C SER A 254 43.05 -20.31 14.49
N PRO A 255 43.95 -19.62 13.76
CA PRO A 255 43.98 -18.16 13.75
C PRO A 255 42.68 -17.64 13.12
N GLY A 256 42.02 -16.69 13.78
CA GLY A 256 40.81 -16.05 13.26
C GLY A 256 39.79 -15.69 14.34
N PRO A 257 38.77 -14.90 13.97
CA PRO A 257 37.71 -14.50 14.88
C PRO A 257 36.86 -15.70 15.32
N VAL A 258 36.43 -15.65 16.57
CA VAL A 258 35.35 -16.47 17.11
C VAL A 258 34.03 -15.77 16.92
N TYR A 259 33.01 -16.50 16.51
CA TYR A 259 31.67 -15.98 16.32
C TYR A 259 30.68 -16.55 17.32
N ILE A 260 30.08 -15.64 18.09
CA ILE A 260 28.89 -15.89 18.90
C ILE A 260 27.70 -15.40 18.09
N LYS A 261 26.75 -16.29 17.83
CA LYS A 261 25.57 -16.05 17.00
C LYS A 261 24.32 -16.31 17.83
N ASN A 262 23.48 -15.30 17.97
CA ASN A 262 22.21 -15.40 18.68
C ASN A 262 21.07 -15.00 17.75
N GLN A 263 20.07 -15.87 17.64
CA GLN A 263 18.84 -15.51 16.94
C GLN A 263 18.06 -14.49 17.77
N MET A 264 17.54 -13.47 17.10
CA MET A 264 16.71 -12.44 17.69
C MET A 264 15.44 -12.24 16.87
N THR A 265 14.37 -11.90 17.56
CA THR A 265 13.08 -11.59 16.96
C THR A 265 12.87 -10.08 17.03
N LEU A 266 13.19 -9.38 15.95
CA LEU A 266 13.00 -7.92 15.87
C LEU A 266 11.59 -7.54 15.40
N LEU A 267 10.99 -8.30 14.47
CA LEU A 267 9.72 -7.97 13.84
C LEU A 267 8.52 -8.83 14.28
N TYR A 268 8.73 -9.81 15.16
CA TYR A 268 7.69 -10.77 15.59
C TYR A 268 6.83 -11.25 14.42
N SER A 269 5.52 -10.99 14.43
CA SER A 269 4.57 -11.35 13.36
C SER A 269 4.17 -10.14 12.50
N ASN A 270 4.90 -9.03 12.57
CA ASN A 270 4.52 -7.80 11.87
C ASN A 270 4.59 -7.96 10.36
N ILE A 271 5.55 -8.76 9.85
CA ILE A 271 5.69 -9.02 8.41
C ILE A 271 4.51 -9.85 7.91
N SER A 272 4.21 -10.97 8.56
CA SER A 272 3.06 -11.81 8.20
C SER A 272 1.73 -11.06 8.33
N ALA A 273 1.56 -10.24 9.38
CA ALA A 273 0.38 -9.39 9.54
C ALA A 273 0.23 -8.38 8.39
N ALA A 274 1.32 -7.76 7.93
CA ALA A 274 1.30 -6.87 6.77
C ALA A 274 0.95 -7.61 5.47
N GLY A 275 1.40 -8.86 5.30
CA GLY A 275 1.00 -9.72 4.18
C GLY A 275 -0.52 -9.97 4.16
N VAL A 276 -1.09 -10.33 5.31
CA VAL A 276 -2.55 -10.53 5.46
C VAL A 276 -3.32 -9.23 5.20
N ALA A 277 -2.87 -8.11 5.78
CA ALA A 277 -3.49 -6.81 5.58
C ALA A 277 -3.47 -6.38 4.10
N ASN A 278 -2.36 -6.63 3.40
CA ASN A 278 -2.26 -6.35 1.97
C ASN A 278 -3.19 -7.24 1.14
N GLN A 279 -3.32 -8.53 1.47
CA GLN A 279 -4.26 -9.42 0.79
C GLN A 279 -5.71 -8.94 0.94
N ALA A 280 -6.09 -8.50 2.14
CA ALA A 280 -7.42 -7.96 2.40
C ALA A 280 -7.68 -6.67 1.58
N LEU A 281 -6.68 -5.79 1.47
CA LEU A 281 -6.76 -4.60 0.60
C LEU A 281 -6.90 -4.98 -0.88
N GLN A 282 -6.08 -5.90 -1.39
CA GLN A 282 -6.18 -6.40 -2.77
C GLN A 282 -7.58 -6.94 -3.09
N GLN A 283 -8.18 -7.71 -2.17
CA GLN A 283 -9.54 -8.22 -2.34
C GLN A 283 -10.57 -7.09 -2.39
N LYS A 284 -10.51 -6.14 -1.46
CA LYS A 284 -11.46 -5.02 -1.42
C LYS A 284 -11.31 -4.08 -2.63
N PHE A 285 -10.09 -3.74 -3.01
CA PHE A 285 -9.79 -2.85 -4.14
C PHE A 285 -10.04 -3.49 -5.51
N SER A 286 -10.09 -4.82 -5.60
CA SER A 286 -10.52 -5.52 -6.82
C SER A 286 -12.04 -5.68 -6.91
N GLN A 287 -12.74 -5.75 -5.77
CA GLN A 287 -14.20 -5.88 -5.72
C GLN A 287 -14.92 -4.54 -5.99
N TYR A 288 -14.43 -3.45 -5.40
CA TYR A 288 -15.08 -2.15 -5.46
C TYR A 288 -14.31 -1.21 -6.38
N THR A 289 -15.02 -0.58 -7.31
CA THR A 289 -14.44 0.43 -8.21
C THR A 289 -15.43 1.58 -8.41
N CYS A 290 -14.93 2.82 -8.36
CA CYS A 290 -15.66 3.97 -8.89
C CYS A 290 -14.93 4.47 -10.13
N ARG A 291 -15.42 4.04 -11.31
CA ARG A 291 -14.86 4.49 -12.59
C ARG A 291 -15.19 5.95 -12.85
N GLU A 292 -14.38 6.58 -13.69
CA GLU A 292 -14.61 7.94 -14.14
C GLU A 292 -16.03 8.10 -14.70
N ALA A 293 -16.65 9.24 -14.41
CA ALA A 293 -17.99 9.51 -14.88
C ALA A 293 -18.01 9.60 -16.40
N SER A 294 -18.50 8.56 -17.08
CA SER A 294 -18.62 8.60 -18.54
C SER A 294 -19.55 9.73 -19.00
N THR A 295 -19.20 10.39 -20.10
CA THR A 295 -20.08 11.35 -20.79
C THR A 295 -20.80 10.72 -21.99
N ASP A 296 -20.53 9.45 -22.26
CA ASP A 296 -21.04 8.75 -23.42
C ASP A 296 -22.37 8.06 -23.13
N TYR A 297 -23.29 8.22 -24.06
CA TYR A 297 -24.59 7.58 -24.06
C TYR A 297 -24.51 6.05 -23.93
N GLY A 298 -23.51 5.44 -24.58
CA GLY A 298 -23.27 3.99 -24.52
C GLY A 298 -23.05 3.46 -23.10
N ALA A 299 -22.62 4.31 -22.16
CA ALA A 299 -22.33 3.90 -20.79
C ALA A 299 -23.58 3.77 -19.90
N PHE A 300 -24.74 4.27 -20.31
CA PHE A 300 -25.98 4.20 -19.52
C PHE A 300 -27.22 3.82 -20.33
N LYS A 301 -27.12 3.67 -21.65
CA LYS A 301 -28.25 3.23 -22.51
C LYS A 301 -28.83 1.86 -22.13
N SER A 302 -28.00 0.99 -21.56
CA SER A 302 -28.38 -0.35 -21.09
C SER A 302 -28.81 -0.37 -19.62
N SER A 303 -28.92 0.80 -18.98
CA SER A 303 -29.37 0.89 -17.60
C SER A 303 -30.89 0.77 -17.54
N ASP A 304 -31.39 -0.13 -16.70
CA ASP A 304 -32.82 -0.23 -16.40
C ASP A 304 -33.41 1.09 -15.89
N HIS A 305 -32.65 1.85 -15.10
CA HIS A 305 -33.05 3.17 -14.63
C HIS A 305 -33.18 4.18 -15.79
N PHE A 306 -32.30 4.09 -16.79
CA PHE A 306 -32.39 4.92 -17.99
C PHE A 306 -33.64 4.58 -18.79
N SER A 307 -33.81 3.30 -19.15
CA SER A 307 -34.89 2.82 -20.00
C SER A 307 -36.26 3.05 -19.37
N ARG A 308 -36.41 2.74 -18.08
CA ARG A 308 -37.64 3.01 -17.32
C ARG A 308 -37.97 4.51 -17.32
N GLN A 309 -36.99 5.35 -17.07
CA GLN A 309 -37.23 6.79 -17.03
C GLN A 309 -37.54 7.36 -18.42
N VAL A 310 -36.93 6.84 -19.49
CA VAL A 310 -37.32 7.15 -20.88
C VAL A 310 -38.79 6.86 -21.13
N ILE A 311 -39.28 5.68 -20.73
CA ILE A 311 -40.68 5.29 -20.92
C ILE A 311 -41.59 6.28 -20.17
N ARG A 312 -41.31 6.53 -18.89
CA ARG A 312 -42.12 7.45 -18.07
C ARG A 312 -42.16 8.87 -18.61
N THR A 313 -41.04 9.38 -19.12
CA THR A 313 -40.96 10.80 -19.53
C THR A 313 -41.29 11.03 -20.98
N LEU A 314 -41.08 10.05 -21.86
CA LEU A 314 -41.19 10.23 -23.32
C LEU A 314 -42.36 9.48 -23.95
N SER A 315 -42.88 8.39 -23.36
CA SER A 315 -43.92 7.54 -23.98
C SER A 315 -45.35 7.83 -23.52
N ALA A 316 -45.60 8.98 -22.87
CA ALA A 316 -46.86 9.36 -22.21
C ALA A 316 -47.32 8.44 -21.05
N ALA A 317 -46.65 7.31 -20.80
CA ALA A 317 -46.97 6.33 -19.76
C ALA A 317 -46.27 6.65 -18.43
N LYS A 318 -46.74 7.69 -17.76
CA LYS A 318 -46.07 8.32 -16.60
C LYS A 318 -45.80 7.39 -15.42
N ASP A 319 -46.66 6.40 -15.20
CA ASP A 319 -46.60 5.48 -14.06
C ASP A 319 -46.01 4.10 -14.42
N ASN A 320 -45.41 3.97 -15.62
CA ASN A 320 -44.86 2.70 -16.06
C ASN A 320 -43.54 2.37 -15.35
N GLU A 321 -43.45 1.15 -14.81
CA GLU A 321 -42.28 0.59 -14.14
C GLU A 321 -41.46 -0.36 -15.01
N ALA A 322 -41.96 -0.68 -16.21
CA ALA A 322 -41.25 -1.54 -17.16
C ALA A 322 -39.93 -0.91 -17.61
N THR A 323 -38.96 -1.75 -17.91
CA THR A 323 -37.67 -1.36 -18.50
C THR A 323 -37.63 -1.57 -20.01
N THR A 324 -38.68 -2.17 -20.57
CA THR A 324 -38.87 -2.45 -22.00
C THR A 324 -40.25 -1.98 -22.46
N THR A 325 -40.36 -1.65 -23.74
CA THR A 325 -41.63 -1.41 -24.44
C THR A 325 -42.19 -2.70 -25.02
N ALA A 326 -43.43 -2.69 -25.52
CA ALA A 326 -44.05 -3.84 -26.17
C ALA A 326 -43.22 -4.31 -27.39
N THR A 327 -42.67 -3.36 -28.15
CA THR A 327 -41.66 -3.63 -29.20
C THR A 327 -40.37 -2.90 -28.85
N PRO A 328 -39.19 -3.55 -28.85
CA PRO A 328 -37.91 -2.89 -28.54
C PRO A 328 -37.59 -1.67 -29.42
N SER A 329 -38.07 -1.66 -30.67
CA SER A 329 -37.94 -0.52 -31.60
C SER A 329 -38.62 0.76 -31.09
N ASP A 330 -39.64 0.63 -30.25
CA ASP A 330 -40.39 1.79 -29.73
C ASP A 330 -39.54 2.57 -28.72
N LEU A 331 -38.80 1.87 -27.86
CA LEU A 331 -37.84 2.48 -26.94
C LEU A 331 -36.73 3.21 -27.69
N GLU A 332 -36.19 2.58 -28.74
CA GLU A 332 -35.16 3.19 -29.59
C GLU A 332 -35.68 4.43 -30.31
N THR A 333 -36.91 4.40 -30.82
CA THR A 333 -37.58 5.55 -31.45
C THR A 333 -37.76 6.71 -30.48
N LEU A 334 -38.19 6.45 -29.24
CA LEU A 334 -38.32 7.48 -28.20
C LEU A 334 -36.98 8.15 -27.89
N ILE A 335 -35.92 7.36 -27.80
CA ILE A 335 -34.56 7.81 -27.56
C ILE A 335 -34.05 8.66 -28.73
N GLU A 336 -34.21 8.19 -29.98
CA GLU A 336 -33.77 8.93 -31.16
C GLU A 336 -34.54 10.25 -31.32
N SER A 337 -35.84 10.25 -31.03
CA SER A 337 -36.68 11.46 -31.06
C SER A 337 -36.21 12.52 -30.06
N ALA A 338 -35.90 12.11 -28.82
CA ALA A 338 -35.47 13.04 -27.78
C ALA A 338 -34.01 13.51 -27.96
N TYR A 339 -33.12 12.62 -28.41
CA TYR A 339 -31.67 12.86 -28.33
C TYR A 339 -30.95 12.95 -29.69
N ARG A 340 -31.67 12.76 -30.80
CA ARG A 340 -31.15 12.50 -32.17
C ARG A 340 -30.40 11.16 -32.24
N LYS A 341 -30.12 10.69 -33.47
CA LYS A 341 -29.28 9.50 -33.71
C LYS A 341 -28.00 9.55 -32.86
N ASN A 342 -27.69 8.45 -32.19
CA ASN A 342 -26.55 8.30 -31.28
C ASN A 342 -26.52 9.27 -30.07
N CYS A 343 -27.67 9.85 -29.72
CA CYS A 343 -27.85 10.72 -28.56
C CYS A 343 -26.89 11.93 -28.49
N GLN A 344 -26.60 12.55 -29.64
CA GLN A 344 -25.70 13.70 -29.74
C GLN A 344 -26.11 14.88 -28.84
N LYS A 345 -27.42 15.15 -28.68
CA LYS A 345 -27.90 16.21 -27.78
C LYS A 345 -27.62 15.92 -26.32
N LEU A 346 -27.66 14.65 -25.93
CA LEU A 346 -27.39 14.24 -24.55
C LEU A 346 -25.91 14.40 -24.18
N LYS A 347 -25.00 14.10 -25.12
CA LYS A 347 -23.57 14.40 -24.95
C LYS A 347 -23.36 15.90 -24.68
N LYS A 348 -24.07 16.78 -25.37
CA LYS A 348 -24.01 18.24 -25.11
C LYS A 348 -24.53 18.57 -23.72
N LEU A 349 -25.64 18.00 -23.27
CA LEU A 349 -26.17 18.25 -21.92
C LEU A 349 -25.20 17.82 -20.80
N VAL A 350 -24.47 16.73 -21.02
CA VAL A 350 -23.50 16.21 -20.04
C VAL A 350 -22.13 16.92 -20.18
N ARG A 351 -21.77 17.43 -21.36
CA ARG A 351 -20.47 18.10 -21.64
C ARG A 351 -20.51 19.63 -21.60
N SER A 352 -21.67 20.28 -21.71
CA SER A 352 -21.78 21.73 -21.87
C SER A 352 -21.31 22.47 -20.62
N ASN A 353 -20.05 22.90 -20.65
CA ASN A 353 -19.61 24.27 -20.47
C ASN A 353 -18.27 24.42 -21.22
N ARG A 354 -18.33 24.87 -22.48
CA ARG A 354 -17.41 25.88 -22.98
C ARG A 354 -18.27 27.02 -23.49
#